data_AF-A0A815YHY7-F1
#
_entry.id   AF-A0A815YHY7-F1
#
_cell.length_a   1.000
_cell.length_b   1.000
_cell.length_c   1.000
_cell.angle_alpha   90.00
_cell.angle_beta   90.00
_cell.angle_gamma   90.00
#
_symmetry.space_group_name_H-M   'P 1'
#
loop_
_entity.id
_entity.type
_entity.pdbx_description
1 polymer ?
#
loop_
_entity_poly.entity_id
_entity_poly.type
_entity_poly.pdbx_seq_one_letter_code
_entity_poly.pdbx_strand_id
1 'polypeptide(L)'
;MPLTQLNRELLKLLLLDKNDQDSFINQLDDLFRKFGTYNIEKWRNLSNKNNTLLHEFVEKDLPFAIRHVINQYTFDINVQRDTDGRTLFQLALDQKNKKMHNFLKELAADKIPQIDVSKLQNDEDRKKSTNIVWVDLEMTSIDDPEILECAVIITDKDLNELAQGNWVIHFDQSVLTTLGQWHQDTFADRDKKGNGLFADVLKSKLTKEEVEEKLLTLIQQYCPAQKCPLAGSSIHIDKHVLQLQMPKVHSYLHYRIIDVRGDLSIT
;
A
#
# COMPACT_ATOMS: atom_id res chain seq x y z
N MET A 1 -24.49 -4.05 -7.50
CA MET A 1 -25.21 -4.87 -8.50
C MET A 1 -24.35 -5.71 -9.47
N PRO A 2 -23.07 -5.43 -9.80
CA PRO A 2 -22.35 -6.24 -10.80
C PRO A 2 -21.88 -7.63 -10.28
N LEU A 3 -21.53 -7.76 -9.00
CA LEU A 3 -21.05 -9.02 -8.40
C LEU A 3 -22.10 -10.15 -8.42
N THR A 4 -23.38 -9.83 -8.21
CA THR A 4 -24.47 -10.79 -8.27
C THR A 4 -24.76 -11.28 -9.69
N GLN A 5 -24.53 -10.44 -10.71
CA GLN A 5 -24.66 -10.83 -12.11
C GLN A 5 -23.52 -11.75 -12.53
N LEU A 6 -22.26 -11.38 -12.23
CA LEU A 6 -21.09 -12.22 -12.52
C LEU A 6 -21.24 -13.62 -11.92
N ASN A 7 -21.63 -13.71 -10.65
CA ASN A 7 -21.85 -14.99 -9.97
C ASN A 7 -22.85 -15.87 -10.71
N ARG A 8 -23.98 -15.29 -11.16
CA ARG A 8 -25.00 -16.02 -11.89
C ARG A 8 -24.48 -16.56 -13.23
N GLU A 9 -23.75 -15.75 -13.98
CA GLU A 9 -23.25 -16.16 -15.30
C GLU A 9 -22.13 -17.21 -15.21
N LEU A 10 -21.21 -17.07 -14.25
CA LEU A 10 -20.18 -18.10 -14.01
C LEU A 10 -20.81 -19.43 -13.57
N LEU A 11 -21.79 -19.40 -12.67
CA LEU A 11 -22.50 -20.62 -12.27
C LEU A 11 -23.24 -21.27 -13.45
N LYS A 12 -23.83 -20.49 -14.36
CA LYS A 12 -24.42 -21.04 -15.59
C LYS A 12 -23.37 -21.64 -16.52
N LEU A 13 -22.23 -20.97 -16.73
CA LEU A 13 -21.13 -21.48 -17.54
C LEU A 13 -20.69 -22.86 -17.02
N LEU A 14 -20.54 -23.00 -15.71
CA LEU A 14 -20.15 -24.25 -15.06
C LEU A 14 -21.19 -25.39 -15.17
N LEU A 15 -22.40 -25.11 -15.68
CA LEU A 15 -23.45 -26.10 -15.94
C LEU A 15 -23.54 -26.51 -17.41
N LEU A 16 -22.76 -25.90 -18.31
CA LEU A 16 -22.76 -26.23 -19.73
C LEU A 16 -22.25 -27.66 -19.99
N ASP A 17 -22.64 -28.21 -21.15
CA ASP A 17 -22.10 -29.47 -21.62
C ASP A 17 -20.60 -29.32 -21.91
N LYS A 18 -19.81 -30.18 -21.26
CA LYS A 18 -18.35 -30.20 -21.35
C LYS A 18 -17.81 -30.84 -22.64
N ASN A 19 -18.68 -31.45 -23.46
CA ASN A 19 -18.28 -32.07 -24.72
C ASN A 19 -18.00 -31.04 -25.83
N ASP A 20 -18.58 -29.84 -25.73
CA ASP A 20 -18.34 -28.73 -26.65
C ASP A 20 -17.37 -27.71 -26.02
N GLN A 21 -16.08 -28.02 -26.15
CA GLN A 21 -15.02 -27.21 -25.56
C GLN A 21 -14.95 -25.81 -26.17
N ASP A 22 -15.15 -25.68 -27.48
CA ASP A 22 -15.06 -24.40 -28.19
C ASP A 22 -16.17 -23.44 -27.76
N SER A 23 -17.41 -23.95 -27.66
CA SER A 23 -18.54 -23.15 -27.14
C SER A 23 -18.32 -22.72 -25.69
N PHE A 24 -17.79 -23.62 -24.85
CA PHE A 24 -17.47 -23.29 -23.47
C PHE A 24 -16.42 -22.17 -23.38
N ILE A 25 -15.33 -22.28 -24.14
CA ILE A 25 -14.25 -21.28 -24.14
C ILE A 25 -14.74 -19.93 -24.67
N ASN A 26 -15.53 -19.91 -25.75
CA ASN A 26 -16.08 -18.67 -26.29
C ASN A 26 -16.95 -17.93 -25.26
N GLN A 27 -17.82 -18.67 -24.54
CA GLN A 27 -18.64 -18.09 -23.48
C GLN A 27 -17.80 -17.62 -22.29
N LEU A 28 -16.76 -18.38 -21.93
CA LEU A 28 -15.82 -17.95 -20.89
C LEU A 28 -15.14 -16.63 -21.27
N ASP A 29 -14.68 -16.50 -22.52
CA ASP A 29 -14.03 -15.29 -23.04
C ASP A 29 -14.99 -14.10 -23.14
N ASP A 30 -16.27 -14.34 -23.44
CA ASP A 30 -17.31 -13.31 -23.34
C ASP A 30 -17.46 -12.79 -21.91
N LEU A 31 -17.39 -13.67 -20.91
CA LEU A 31 -17.44 -13.25 -19.51
C LEU A 31 -16.19 -12.45 -19.13
N PHE A 32 -15.01 -12.85 -19.56
CA PHE A 32 -13.77 -12.08 -19.35
C PHE A 32 -13.85 -10.68 -19.98
N ARG A 33 -14.35 -10.57 -21.22
CA ARG A 33 -14.58 -9.27 -21.88
C ARG A 33 -15.60 -8.40 -21.13
N LYS A 34 -16.67 -9.01 -20.62
CA LYS A 34 -17.78 -8.30 -19.97
C LYS A 34 -17.47 -7.84 -18.55
N PHE A 35 -16.80 -8.67 -17.76
CA PHE A 35 -16.61 -8.44 -16.32
C PHE A 35 -15.16 -8.10 -15.95
N GLY A 36 -14.21 -8.33 -16.86
CA GLY A 36 -12.79 -8.08 -16.63
C GLY A 36 -12.11 -9.18 -15.82
N THR A 37 -10.84 -9.40 -16.12
CA THR A 37 -9.99 -10.44 -15.53
C THR A 37 -9.95 -10.37 -14.00
N TYR A 38 -9.74 -9.17 -13.45
CA TYR A 38 -9.64 -8.96 -12.00
C TYR A 38 -10.87 -9.46 -11.23
N ASN A 39 -12.07 -9.15 -11.73
CA ASN A 39 -13.30 -9.54 -11.04
C ASN A 39 -13.54 -11.05 -11.09
N ILE A 40 -13.13 -11.70 -12.19
CA ILE A 40 -13.25 -13.16 -12.36
C ILE A 40 -12.21 -13.89 -11.49
N GLU A 41 -10.98 -13.38 -11.42
CA GLU A 41 -9.94 -13.95 -10.57
C GLU A 41 -10.28 -13.86 -9.07
N LYS A 42 -10.86 -12.72 -8.65
CA LYS A 42 -11.34 -12.52 -7.28
C LYS A 42 -12.70 -13.15 -6.99
N TRP A 43 -13.38 -13.69 -8.00
CA TRP A 43 -14.66 -14.36 -7.78
C TRP A 43 -14.50 -15.59 -6.88
N ARG A 44 -15.53 -15.85 -6.08
CA ARG A 44 -15.63 -16.99 -5.16
C ARG A 44 -17.01 -17.62 -5.26
N ASN A 45 -17.06 -18.94 -5.36
CA ASN A 45 -18.30 -19.69 -5.27
C ASN A 45 -18.70 -19.88 -3.80
N LEU A 46 -19.51 -18.95 -3.29
CA LEU A 46 -19.98 -19.00 -1.90
C LEU A 46 -20.80 -20.25 -1.58
N SER A 47 -21.42 -20.87 -2.59
CA SER A 47 -22.19 -22.10 -2.44
C SER A 47 -21.33 -23.36 -2.40
N ASN A 48 -20.03 -23.25 -2.68
CA ASN A 48 -19.11 -24.39 -2.76
C ASN A 48 -17.74 -24.04 -2.18
N LYS A 49 -17.65 -24.06 -0.84
CA LYS A 49 -16.39 -23.88 -0.07
C LYS A 49 -15.59 -22.63 -0.45
N ASN A 50 -16.22 -21.57 -0.94
CA ASN A 50 -15.55 -20.39 -1.50
C ASN A 50 -14.49 -20.77 -2.53
N ASN A 51 -14.78 -21.75 -3.38
CA ASN A 51 -13.90 -22.14 -4.48
C ASN A 51 -13.63 -20.94 -5.39
N THR A 52 -12.37 -20.81 -5.85
CA THR A 52 -12.06 -19.94 -6.98
C THR A 52 -12.55 -20.59 -8.28
N LEU A 53 -12.56 -19.84 -9.39
CA LEU A 53 -12.94 -20.40 -10.68
C LEU A 53 -12.07 -21.61 -11.09
N LEU A 54 -10.76 -21.57 -10.80
CA LEU A 54 -9.87 -22.69 -11.10
C LEU A 54 -10.17 -23.93 -10.24
N HIS A 55 -10.56 -23.75 -8.98
CA HIS A 55 -10.99 -24.88 -8.14
C HIS A 55 -12.27 -25.52 -8.69
N GLU A 56 -13.24 -24.72 -9.15
CA GLU A 56 -14.45 -25.23 -9.81
C GLU A 56 -14.12 -26.05 -11.06
N PHE A 57 -13.13 -25.62 -11.86
CA PHE A 57 -12.69 -26.39 -13.03
C PHE A 57 -12.02 -27.72 -12.65
N VAL A 58 -11.28 -27.77 -11.53
CA VAL A 58 -10.74 -29.03 -11.01
C VAL A 58 -11.88 -29.96 -10.58
N GLU A 59 -12.85 -29.46 -9.80
CA GLU A 59 -14.00 -30.27 -9.35
C GLU A 59 -14.86 -30.79 -10.50
N LYS A 60 -14.96 -30.03 -11.60
CA LYS A 60 -15.73 -30.41 -12.80
C LYS A 60 -14.93 -31.18 -13.85
N ASP A 61 -13.65 -31.47 -13.58
CA ASP A 61 -12.75 -32.17 -14.49
C ASP A 61 -12.62 -31.45 -15.86
N LEU A 62 -12.33 -30.15 -15.82
CA LEU A 62 -12.22 -29.26 -17.00
C LEU A 62 -10.77 -28.81 -17.26
N PRO A 63 -9.85 -29.71 -17.67
CA PRO A 63 -8.45 -29.35 -17.88
C PRO A 63 -8.25 -28.36 -19.03
N PHE A 64 -9.10 -28.40 -20.06
CA PHE A 64 -9.03 -27.45 -21.19
C PHE A 64 -9.29 -26.01 -20.74
N ALA A 65 -10.25 -25.78 -19.84
CA ALA A 65 -10.58 -24.46 -19.32
C ALA A 65 -9.46 -23.92 -18.41
N ILE A 66 -8.85 -24.77 -17.57
CA ILE A 66 -7.68 -24.41 -16.75
C ILE A 66 -6.53 -23.95 -17.66
N ARG A 67 -6.21 -24.74 -18.69
CA ARG A 67 -5.13 -24.41 -19.63
C ARG A 67 -5.38 -23.09 -20.35
N HIS A 68 -6.62 -22.88 -20.82
CA HIS A 68 -7.00 -21.63 -21.49
C HIS A 68 -6.83 -20.42 -20.56
N VAL A 69 -7.33 -20.50 -19.34
CA VAL A 69 -7.29 -19.38 -18.40
C VAL A 69 -5.86 -19.02 -17.99
N ILE A 70 -5.01 -20.02 -17.78
CA ILE A 70 -3.59 -19.78 -17.46
C ILE A 70 -2.89 -19.13 -18.65
N ASN A 71 -3.09 -19.65 -19.86
CA ASN A 71 -2.38 -19.17 -21.05
C ASN A 71 -2.84 -17.78 -21.51
N GLN A 72 -4.14 -17.51 -21.46
CA GLN A 72 -4.72 -16.25 -21.98
C GLN A 72 -4.79 -15.15 -20.93
N TYR A 73 -5.06 -15.51 -19.68
CA TYR A 73 -5.36 -14.56 -18.62
C TYR A 73 -4.34 -14.57 -17.48
N THR A 74 -3.31 -15.44 -17.54
CA THR A 74 -2.17 -15.46 -16.61
C THR A 74 -2.52 -15.69 -15.15
N PHE A 75 -3.58 -16.46 -14.87
CA PHE A 75 -3.99 -16.79 -13.51
C PHE A 75 -2.91 -17.62 -12.80
N ASP A 76 -2.79 -17.43 -11.48
CA ASP A 76 -1.92 -18.25 -10.65
C ASP A 76 -2.49 -19.67 -10.46
N ILE A 77 -1.81 -20.66 -11.05
CA ILE A 77 -2.16 -22.08 -10.93
C ILE A 77 -2.01 -22.62 -9.49
N ASN A 78 -1.20 -21.96 -8.67
CA ASN A 78 -0.96 -22.34 -7.29
C ASN A 78 -1.88 -21.61 -6.30
N VAL A 79 -2.92 -20.93 -6.81
CA VAL A 79 -3.91 -20.25 -5.98
C VAL A 79 -4.44 -21.20 -4.90
N GLN A 80 -4.46 -20.69 -3.67
CA GLN A 80 -4.98 -21.40 -2.51
C GLN A 80 -6.44 -21.03 -2.29
N ARG A 81 -7.25 -22.01 -1.91
CA ARG A 81 -8.64 -21.78 -1.52
C ARG A 81 -8.71 -21.09 -0.16
N ASP A 82 -9.54 -20.05 -0.06
CA ASP A 82 -9.68 -19.25 1.16
C ASP A 82 -10.16 -20.05 2.39
N THR A 83 -10.88 -21.16 2.18
CA THR A 83 -11.48 -21.93 3.29
C THR A 83 -10.52 -22.87 4.01
N ASP A 84 -9.61 -23.51 3.28
CA ASP A 84 -8.72 -24.54 3.85
C ASP A 84 -7.29 -24.50 3.31
N GLY A 85 -6.95 -23.46 2.54
CA GLY A 85 -5.60 -23.24 2.01
C GLY A 85 -5.17 -24.25 0.94
N ARG A 86 -6.05 -25.15 0.49
CA ARG A 86 -5.69 -26.17 -0.50
C ARG A 86 -5.44 -25.54 -1.86
N THR A 87 -4.43 -26.04 -2.57
CA THR A 87 -4.17 -25.70 -3.98
C THR A 87 -4.99 -26.60 -4.92
N LEU A 88 -5.03 -26.24 -6.21
CA LEU A 88 -5.58 -27.09 -7.27
C LEU A 88 -4.96 -28.49 -7.26
N PHE A 89 -3.64 -28.56 -7.07
CA PHE A 89 -2.88 -29.81 -7.07
C PHE A 89 -3.25 -30.70 -5.89
N GLN A 90 -3.39 -30.12 -4.69
CA GLN A 90 -3.84 -30.83 -3.49
C GLN A 90 -5.30 -31.28 -3.62
N LEU A 91 -6.16 -30.43 -4.18
CA LEU A 91 -7.57 -30.78 -4.43
C LEU A 91 -7.69 -31.96 -5.40
N ALA A 92 -6.91 -31.99 -6.48
CA ALA A 92 -6.89 -33.11 -7.42
C ALA A 92 -6.39 -34.41 -6.79
N LEU A 93 -5.43 -34.34 -5.86
CA LEU A 93 -4.97 -35.47 -5.06
C LEU A 93 -6.08 -36.03 -4.16
N ASP A 94 -6.81 -35.16 -3.46
CA ASP A 94 -7.90 -35.56 -2.56
C ASP A 94 -9.04 -36.26 -3.30
N GLN A 95 -9.36 -35.78 -4.51
CA GLN A 95 -10.36 -36.39 -5.39
C GLN A 95 -9.91 -37.71 -6.01
N LYS A 96 -8.64 -38.11 -5.81
CA LYS A 96 -8.01 -39.27 -6.43
C LYS A 96 -8.08 -39.24 -7.97
N ASN A 97 -8.16 -38.05 -8.57
CA ASN A 97 -8.20 -37.86 -10.03
C ASN A 97 -6.77 -37.82 -10.59
N LYS A 98 -6.24 -39.00 -10.95
CA LYS A 98 -4.86 -39.14 -11.47
C LYS A 98 -4.61 -38.36 -12.76
N LYS A 99 -5.62 -38.21 -13.63
CA LYS A 99 -5.49 -37.49 -14.90
C LYS A 99 -5.29 -36.00 -14.64
N MET A 100 -6.17 -35.41 -13.83
CA MET A 100 -6.08 -34.01 -13.43
C MET A 100 -4.78 -33.74 -12.64
N HIS A 101 -4.38 -34.67 -11.78
CA HIS A 101 -3.11 -34.57 -11.05
C HIS A 101 -1.89 -34.46 -11.98
N ASN A 102 -1.78 -35.36 -12.96
CA ASN A 102 -0.68 -35.32 -13.94
C ASN A 102 -0.73 -34.06 -14.79
N PHE A 103 -1.92 -33.64 -15.22
CA PHE A 103 -2.12 -32.41 -15.97
C PHE A 103 -1.66 -31.17 -15.19
N LEU A 104 -2.05 -31.04 -13.93
CA LEU A 104 -1.63 -29.92 -13.07
C LEU A 104 -0.12 -29.96 -12.82
N LYS A 105 0.47 -31.15 -12.67
CA LYS A 105 1.91 -31.34 -12.56
C LYS A 105 2.67 -30.85 -13.80
N GLU A 106 2.18 -31.17 -15.00
CA GLU A 106 2.75 -30.68 -16.26
C GLU A 106 2.71 -29.15 -16.38
N LEU A 107 1.70 -28.53 -15.81
CA LEU A 107 1.58 -27.08 -15.72
C LEU A 107 2.37 -26.47 -14.54
N ALA A 108 3.21 -27.24 -13.87
CA ALA A 108 4.01 -26.85 -12.70
C ALA A 108 3.20 -26.39 -11.48
N ALA A 109 1.97 -26.91 -11.29
CA ALA A 109 1.13 -26.65 -10.11
C ALA A 109 1.63 -27.34 -8.81
N ASP A 110 2.64 -28.21 -8.91
CA ASP A 110 3.31 -28.82 -7.76
C ASP A 110 4.49 -27.98 -7.27
N LYS A 111 4.93 -27.01 -8.07
CA LYS A 111 5.93 -26.03 -7.67
C LYS A 111 5.20 -24.88 -6.99
N ILE A 112 5.41 -24.71 -5.69
CA ILE A 112 5.11 -23.44 -5.02
C ILE A 112 5.70 -22.35 -5.90
N PRO A 113 4.94 -21.30 -6.27
CA PRO A 113 5.47 -20.24 -7.08
C PRO A 113 6.72 -19.76 -6.33
N GLN A 114 7.88 -19.82 -6.99
CA GLN A 114 8.99 -19.01 -6.51
C GLN A 114 8.41 -17.62 -6.47
N ILE A 115 8.28 -17.09 -5.25
CA ILE A 115 7.72 -15.79 -4.99
C ILE A 115 8.40 -14.85 -5.97
N ASP A 116 7.62 -14.36 -6.93
CA ASP A 116 8.07 -13.28 -7.77
C ASP A 116 8.08 -12.07 -6.84
N VAL A 117 9.25 -11.78 -6.27
CA VAL A 117 9.45 -10.71 -5.29
C VAL A 117 8.97 -9.36 -5.86
N SER A 118 8.97 -9.23 -7.19
CA SER A 118 8.44 -8.07 -7.91
C SER A 118 6.89 -7.96 -7.89
N LYS A 119 6.16 -9.08 -7.70
CA LYS A 119 4.70 -9.09 -7.53
C LYS A 119 4.25 -8.86 -6.09
N LEU A 120 5.05 -9.28 -5.09
CA LEU A 120 4.80 -8.87 -3.68
C LEU A 120 5.00 -7.37 -3.49
N GLN A 121 5.96 -6.77 -4.20
CA GLN A 121 6.09 -5.32 -4.28
C GLN A 121 4.79 -4.67 -4.78
N ASN A 122 4.11 -5.20 -5.80
CA ASN A 122 2.90 -4.53 -6.30
C ASN A 122 1.71 -4.52 -5.32
N ASP A 123 1.45 -5.57 -4.53
CA ASP A 123 0.34 -5.57 -3.57
C ASP A 123 0.70 -4.83 -2.27
N GLU A 124 1.93 -4.96 -1.78
CA GLU A 124 2.41 -4.14 -0.65
C GLU A 124 2.54 -2.67 -1.04
N ASP A 125 3.12 -2.34 -2.20
CA ASP A 125 3.23 -0.96 -2.68
C ASP A 125 1.86 -0.38 -2.97
N ARG A 126 0.90 -1.18 -3.46
CA ARG A 126 -0.48 -0.72 -3.60
C ARG A 126 -1.11 -0.41 -2.24
N LYS A 127 -0.88 -1.25 -1.23
CA LYS A 127 -1.34 -0.96 0.14
C LYS A 127 -0.67 0.30 0.70
N LYS A 128 0.65 0.36 0.62
CA LYS A 128 1.49 1.47 1.09
C LYS A 128 1.22 2.78 0.32
N SER A 129 0.75 2.72 -0.93
CA SER A 129 0.41 3.91 -1.74
C SER A 129 -0.73 4.74 -1.16
N THR A 130 -1.48 4.18 -0.20
CA THR A 130 -2.57 4.87 0.51
C THR A 130 -2.15 5.40 1.88
N ASN A 131 -0.88 5.21 2.27
CA ASN A 131 -0.35 5.74 3.52
C ASN A 131 -0.25 7.27 3.47
N ILE A 132 -0.22 7.87 4.65
CA ILE A 132 -0.21 9.33 4.84
C ILE A 132 1.02 9.69 5.66
N VAL A 133 1.74 10.72 5.23
CA VAL A 133 2.95 11.22 5.91
C VAL A 133 2.60 12.52 6.62
N TRP A 134 2.42 12.44 7.93
CA TRP A 134 2.13 13.58 8.79
C TRP A 134 3.42 14.24 9.20
N VAL A 135 3.59 15.53 8.95
CA VAL A 135 4.80 16.28 9.29
C VAL A 135 4.43 17.55 10.05
N ASP A 136 5.28 17.88 11.00
CA ASP A 136 5.27 19.15 11.74
C ASP A 136 6.72 19.66 11.82
N LEU A 137 6.93 20.93 11.48
CA LEU A 137 8.25 21.56 11.47
C LEU A 137 8.27 22.75 12.42
N GLU A 138 9.32 22.85 13.21
CA GLU A 138 9.65 24.08 13.94
C GLU A 138 10.76 24.81 13.18
N MET A 139 10.60 26.12 13.00
CA MET A 139 11.41 26.91 12.05
C MET A 139 11.93 28.19 12.69
N THR A 140 12.99 28.77 12.10
CA THR A 140 13.55 30.05 12.53
C THR A 140 12.71 31.26 12.11
N SER A 141 12.01 31.17 10.98
CA SER A 141 11.15 32.22 10.44
C SER A 141 10.18 31.68 9.40
N ILE A 142 9.23 32.51 8.95
CA ILE A 142 8.32 32.19 7.83
C ILE A 142 8.91 32.61 6.48
N ASP A 143 9.64 33.73 6.43
CA ASP A 143 10.10 34.35 5.18
C ASP A 143 11.38 33.70 4.62
N ASP A 144 12.33 33.37 5.50
CA ASP A 144 13.58 32.65 5.17
C ASP A 144 13.77 31.51 6.17
N PRO A 145 13.06 30.38 5.96
CA PRO A 145 12.93 29.36 6.99
C PRO A 145 14.14 28.42 7.03
N GLU A 146 14.73 28.26 8.21
CA GLU A 146 15.59 27.14 8.55
C GLU A 146 14.87 26.21 9.53
N ILE A 147 14.99 24.89 9.33
CA ILE A 147 14.30 23.89 10.15
C ILE A 147 15.12 23.65 11.43
N LEU A 148 14.48 23.83 12.59
CA LEU A 148 15.04 23.54 13.91
C LEU A 148 14.67 22.13 14.39
N GLU A 149 13.42 21.72 14.15
CA GLU A 149 12.90 20.39 14.50
C GLU A 149 12.02 19.86 13.38
N CYS A 150 12.08 18.55 13.17
CA CYS A 150 11.18 17.84 12.27
C CYS A 150 10.60 16.61 12.97
N ALA A 151 9.28 16.60 13.12
CA ALA A 151 8.53 15.44 13.58
C ALA A 151 7.74 14.83 12.42
N VAL A 152 7.65 13.51 12.38
CA VAL A 152 6.91 12.76 11.38
C VAL A 152 6.15 11.60 12.01
N ILE A 153 4.92 11.37 11.55
CA ILE A 153 4.15 10.16 11.80
C ILE A 153 3.69 9.62 10.44
N ILE A 154 3.86 8.32 10.21
CA ILE A 154 3.35 7.64 9.03
C ILE A 154 2.17 6.79 9.46
N THR A 155 1.01 7.01 8.85
CA THR A 155 -0.20 6.22 9.11
C THR A 155 -0.64 5.46 7.86
N ASP A 156 -1.42 4.40 8.05
CA ASP A 156 -2.25 3.88 6.97
C ASP A 156 -3.44 4.82 6.69
N LYS A 157 -4.25 4.46 5.69
CA LYS A 157 -5.45 5.21 5.29
C LYS A 157 -6.53 5.27 6.38
N ASP A 158 -6.49 4.36 7.35
CA ASP A 158 -7.45 4.26 8.45
C ASP A 158 -6.90 4.94 9.73
N LEU A 159 -5.80 5.69 9.59
CA LEU A 159 -5.12 6.47 10.63
C LEU A 159 -4.43 5.63 11.72
N ASN A 160 -4.13 4.36 11.44
CA ASN A 160 -3.30 3.57 12.33
C ASN A 160 -1.82 3.94 12.15
N GLU A 161 -1.11 4.24 13.23
CA GLU A 161 0.32 4.54 13.21
C GLU A 161 1.13 3.31 12.73
N LEU A 162 1.99 3.53 11.73
CA LEU A 162 2.91 2.54 11.18
C LEU A 162 4.35 2.80 11.62
N ALA A 163 4.71 4.08 11.75
CA ALA A 163 6.01 4.54 12.18
C ALA A 163 5.95 6.00 12.63
N GLN A 164 6.96 6.42 13.39
CA GLN A 164 7.15 7.80 13.80
C GLN A 164 8.65 8.14 13.91
N GLY A 165 8.98 9.43 13.83
CA GLY A 165 10.32 9.94 13.99
C GLY A 165 10.30 11.39 14.47
N ASN A 166 11.31 11.79 15.22
CA ASN A 166 11.54 13.17 15.63
C ASN A 166 13.05 13.41 15.63
N TRP A 167 13.47 14.50 14.98
CA TRP A 167 14.86 14.94 14.97
C TRP A 167 14.95 16.45 15.13
N VAL A 168 15.90 16.87 15.99
CA VAL A 168 16.26 18.26 16.21
C VAL A 168 17.59 18.53 15.49
N ILE A 169 17.71 19.65 14.78
CA ILE A 169 18.90 20.06 14.03
C ILE A 169 19.75 20.98 14.91
N HIS A 170 21.07 20.80 14.90
CA HIS A 170 22.00 21.64 15.67
C HIS A 170 22.08 23.06 15.08
N PHE A 171 21.97 24.06 15.94
CA PHE A 171 22.32 25.45 15.66
C PHE A 171 23.10 26.04 16.83
N ASP A 172 24.01 26.97 16.52
CA ASP A 172 24.77 27.66 17.56
C ASP A 172 23.89 28.66 18.32
N GLN A 173 24.24 28.88 19.59
CA GLN A 173 23.55 29.81 20.48
C GLN A 173 23.37 31.21 19.87
N SER A 174 24.35 31.68 19.10
CA SER A 174 24.31 32.98 18.43
C SER A 174 23.14 33.10 17.47
N VAL A 175 22.81 32.04 16.72
CA VAL A 175 21.65 32.01 15.82
C VAL A 175 20.35 32.03 16.63
N LEU A 176 20.27 31.23 17.69
CA LEU A 176 19.05 31.18 18.51
C LEU A 176 18.74 32.53 19.17
N THR A 177 19.77 33.30 19.56
CA THR A 177 19.58 34.63 20.17
C THR A 177 19.08 35.70 19.20
N THR A 178 19.18 35.49 17.89
CA THR A 178 18.66 36.46 16.90
C THR A 178 17.20 36.24 16.56
N LEU A 179 16.61 35.10 16.97
CA LEU A 179 15.21 34.78 16.71
C LEU A 179 14.28 35.75 17.46
N GLY A 180 13.16 36.09 16.82
CA GLY A 180 12.20 37.06 17.36
C GLY A 180 11.56 36.64 18.69
N GLN A 181 10.91 37.60 19.36
CA GLN A 181 10.39 37.43 20.73
C GLN A 181 9.48 36.21 20.90
N TRP A 182 8.62 35.91 19.92
CA TRP A 182 7.74 34.74 19.99
C TRP A 182 8.53 33.43 20.12
N HIS A 183 9.64 33.28 19.39
CA HIS A 183 10.51 32.12 19.52
C HIS A 183 11.21 32.11 20.88
N GLN A 184 11.68 33.28 21.36
CA GLN A 184 12.30 33.38 22.69
C GLN A 184 11.35 32.96 23.79
N ASP A 185 10.05 33.25 23.66
CA ASP A 185 9.05 32.88 24.67
C ASP A 185 8.62 31.40 24.53
N THR A 186 8.42 30.93 23.30
CA THR A 186 7.88 29.59 23.01
C THR A 186 8.93 28.49 23.11
N PHE A 187 10.13 28.72 22.55
CA PHE A 187 11.20 27.73 22.46
C PHE A 187 12.19 27.76 23.61
N ALA A 188 12.04 28.72 24.53
CA ALA A 188 12.83 28.79 25.74
C ALA A 188 12.77 27.50 26.56
N ASP A 189 13.74 27.39 27.46
CA ASP A 189 13.82 26.33 28.45
C ASP A 189 12.52 26.19 29.26
N ARG A 190 12.23 24.96 29.69
CA ARG A 190 10.98 24.64 30.40
C ARG A 190 10.85 25.34 31.76
N ASP A 191 11.95 25.71 32.39
CA ASP A 191 11.97 26.51 33.63
C ASP A 191 11.53 27.97 33.38
N LYS A 192 11.58 28.44 32.13
CA LYS A 192 11.07 29.75 31.67
C LYS A 192 9.68 29.65 31.03
N LYS A 193 8.98 28.51 31.18
CA LYS A 193 7.66 28.19 30.59
C LYS A 193 7.65 27.99 29.06
N GLY A 194 8.81 27.85 28.42
CA GLY A 194 8.87 27.42 27.02
C GLY A 194 8.79 25.89 26.87
N ASN A 195 8.86 25.38 25.64
CA ASN A 195 8.78 23.96 25.33
C ASN A 195 10.12 23.21 25.50
N GLY A 196 11.25 23.93 25.59
CA GLY A 196 12.60 23.40 25.74
C GLY A 196 13.39 23.22 24.45
N LEU A 197 12.86 23.62 23.29
CA LEU A 197 13.48 23.37 21.99
C LEU A 197 14.88 23.97 21.87
N PHE A 198 15.15 25.16 22.42
CA PHE A 198 16.51 25.73 22.36
C PHE A 198 17.58 24.85 23.03
N ALA A 199 17.26 24.25 24.18
CA ALA A 199 18.18 23.33 24.84
C ALA A 199 18.42 22.07 23.99
N ASP A 200 17.36 21.57 23.35
CA ASP A 200 17.45 20.39 22.48
C ASP A 200 18.25 20.70 21.20
N VAL A 201 18.09 21.90 20.62
CA VAL A 201 18.86 22.38 19.46
C VAL A 201 20.35 22.47 19.78
N LEU A 202 20.72 23.09 20.90
CA LEU A 202 22.12 23.23 21.32
C LEU A 202 22.78 21.89 21.67
N LYS A 203 21.98 20.92 22.12
CA LYS A 203 22.46 19.58 22.48
C LYS A 203 22.54 18.65 21.26
N SER A 204 21.77 18.94 20.22
CA SER A 204 21.76 18.13 19.01
C SER A 204 23.16 18.08 18.38
N LYS A 205 23.39 17.03 17.62
CA LYS A 205 24.59 16.86 16.79
C LYS A 205 24.25 16.61 15.33
N LEU A 206 22.96 16.63 15.00
CA LEU A 206 22.48 16.31 13.67
C LEU A 206 22.54 17.54 12.79
N THR A 207 23.10 17.39 11.59
CA THR A 207 22.96 18.40 10.54
C THR A 207 21.63 18.24 9.82
N LYS A 208 21.22 19.29 9.09
CA LYS A 208 20.03 19.24 8.24
C LYS A 208 20.07 18.08 7.24
N GLU A 209 21.23 17.83 6.64
CA GLU A 209 21.41 16.78 5.64
C GLU A 209 21.24 15.39 6.25
N GLU A 210 21.74 15.18 7.48
CA GLU A 210 21.54 13.92 8.21
C GLU A 210 20.08 13.72 8.60
N VAL A 211 19.37 14.79 8.97
CA VAL A 211 17.93 14.73 9.25
C VAL A 211 17.13 14.46 7.96
N GLU A 212 17.45 15.11 6.85
CA GLU A 212 16.83 14.84 5.54
C GLU A 212 16.99 13.36 5.15
N GLU A 213 18.19 12.79 5.31
CA GLU A 213 18.45 11.39 5.01
C GLU A 213 17.68 10.43 5.92
N LYS A 214 17.63 10.71 7.23
CA LYS A 214 16.88 9.91 8.21
C LYS A 214 15.38 9.94 7.90
N LEU A 215 14.82 11.13 7.67
CA LEU A 215 13.42 11.32 7.32
C LEU A 215 13.07 10.60 6.01
N LEU A 216 13.88 10.79 4.96
CA LEU A 216 13.67 10.12 3.68
C LEU A 216 13.74 8.60 3.82
N THR A 217 14.72 8.09 4.56
CA THR A 217 14.89 6.65 4.80
C THR A 217 13.67 6.06 5.50
N LEU A 218 13.14 6.76 6.52
CA LEU A 218 11.92 6.33 7.21
C LEU A 218 10.73 6.30 6.25
N ILE A 219 10.53 7.36 5.46
CA ILE A 219 9.43 7.44 4.49
C ILE A 219 9.53 6.30 3.46
N GLN A 220 10.71 6.02 2.92
CA GLN A 220 10.93 4.98 1.90
C GLN A 220 10.55 3.56 2.36
N GLN A 221 10.59 3.27 3.67
CA GLN A 221 10.19 1.97 4.20
C GLN A 221 8.67 1.73 4.09
N TYR A 222 7.89 2.80 4.18
CA TYR A 222 6.43 2.74 4.33
C TYR A 222 5.66 3.39 3.17
N CYS A 223 6.31 4.17 2.31
CA CYS A 223 5.66 4.94 1.27
C CYS A 223 6.37 4.68 -0.07
N PRO A 224 5.66 4.25 -1.13
CA PRO A 224 6.24 4.19 -2.47
C PRO A 224 6.45 5.60 -3.01
N ALA A 225 7.46 5.76 -3.84
CA ALA A 225 7.83 7.04 -4.44
C ALA A 225 6.64 7.72 -5.14
N GLN A 226 6.43 8.98 -4.81
CA GLN A 226 5.43 9.89 -5.37
C GLN A 226 3.99 9.40 -5.22
N LYS A 227 3.68 8.57 -4.22
CA LYS A 227 2.30 8.08 -3.99
C LYS A 227 1.62 8.70 -2.78
N CYS A 228 2.35 8.88 -1.69
CA CYS A 228 1.77 9.25 -0.40
C CYS A 228 1.72 10.79 -0.24
N PRO A 229 0.57 11.36 0.16
CA PRO A 229 0.45 12.79 0.40
C PRO A 229 1.09 13.20 1.74
N LEU A 230 1.51 14.47 1.81
CA LEU A 230 1.89 15.13 3.05
C LEU A 230 0.63 15.59 3.80
N ALA A 231 0.59 15.43 5.12
CA ALA A 231 -0.54 15.82 5.95
C ALA A 231 -0.09 16.61 7.20
N GLY A 232 -0.94 17.49 7.70
CA GLY A 232 -0.63 18.31 8.85
C GLY A 232 -1.58 19.51 8.95
N SER A 233 -1.41 20.30 10.01
CA SER A 233 -2.18 21.54 10.19
C SER A 233 -1.49 22.70 9.52
N SER A 234 -2.18 23.39 8.59
CA SER A 234 -1.56 24.46 7.78
C SER A 234 -0.33 23.96 7.00
N ILE A 235 -0.35 22.69 6.62
CA ILE A 235 0.78 21.93 6.05
C ILE A 235 1.33 22.51 4.73
N HIS A 236 0.63 23.45 4.11
CA HIS A 236 1.14 24.17 2.95
C HIS A 236 2.40 24.99 3.27
N ILE A 237 2.53 25.47 4.52
CA ILE A 237 3.73 26.17 5.01
C ILE A 237 4.89 25.17 5.10
N ASP A 238 4.71 24.07 5.82
CA ASP A 238 5.75 23.04 5.98
C ASP A 238 6.17 22.44 4.64
N LYS A 239 5.21 22.20 3.74
CA LYS A 239 5.51 21.74 2.38
C LYS A 239 6.44 22.70 1.65
N HIS A 240 6.19 24.00 1.75
CA HIS A 240 7.04 25.01 1.12
C HIS A 240 8.45 24.98 1.69
N VAL A 241 8.58 24.83 3.00
CA VAL A 241 9.86 24.75 3.71
C VAL A 241 10.60 23.47 3.32
N LEU A 242 9.94 22.32 3.27
CA LEU A 242 10.52 21.06 2.79
C LEU A 242 11.02 21.20 1.35
N GLN A 243 10.29 21.90 0.49
CA GLN A 243 10.73 22.14 -0.90
C GLN A 243 12.06 22.91 -0.96
N LEU A 244 12.30 23.84 -0.03
CA LEU A 244 13.51 24.65 0.02
C LEU A 244 14.66 23.97 0.77
N GLN A 245 14.37 23.39 1.94
CA GLN A 245 15.37 22.91 2.91
C GLN A 245 15.64 21.41 2.82
N MET A 246 14.66 20.60 2.38
CA MET A 246 14.74 19.14 2.28
C MET A 246 14.16 18.62 0.95
N PRO A 247 14.72 19.06 -0.21
CA PRO A 247 14.14 18.81 -1.52
C PRO A 247 14.05 17.32 -1.90
N LYS A 248 14.89 16.45 -1.34
CA LYS A 248 14.80 15.00 -1.61
C LYS A 248 13.54 14.40 -0.98
N VAL A 249 13.19 14.84 0.23
CA VAL A 249 11.95 14.43 0.90
C VAL A 249 10.74 14.97 0.15
N HIS A 250 10.73 16.26 -0.17
CA HIS A 250 9.63 16.88 -0.91
C HIS A 250 9.37 16.21 -2.28
N SER A 251 10.43 15.91 -3.04
CA SER A 251 10.31 15.26 -4.36
C SER A 251 9.91 13.78 -4.31
N TYR A 252 10.09 13.12 -3.15
CA TYR A 252 9.69 11.74 -2.95
C TYR A 252 8.20 11.60 -2.63
N LEU A 253 7.56 12.64 -2.08
CA LEU A 253 6.14 12.62 -1.71
C LEU A 253 5.24 13.01 -2.90
N HIS A 254 3.95 12.68 -2.81
CA HIS A 254 2.97 13.08 -3.82
C HIS A 254 2.71 14.60 -3.73
N TYR A 255 2.37 15.24 -4.85
CA TYR A 255 2.18 16.70 -4.92
C TYR A 255 0.99 17.22 -4.08
N ARG A 256 0.01 16.35 -3.78
CA ARG A 256 -1.18 16.68 -2.98
C ARG A 256 -0.87 16.68 -1.49
N ILE A 257 -1.62 17.50 -0.78
CA ILE A 257 -1.59 17.59 0.68
C ILE A 257 -2.95 17.25 1.27
N ILE A 258 -2.94 16.83 2.54
CA ILE A 258 -4.11 16.75 3.41
C ILE A 258 -3.92 17.82 4.49
N ASP A 259 -4.49 19.00 4.25
CA ASP A 259 -4.45 20.10 5.22
C ASP A 259 -5.64 19.94 6.17
N VAL A 260 -5.34 19.61 7.44
CA VAL A 260 -6.35 19.54 8.49
C VAL A 260 -6.39 20.89 9.20
N ARG A 261 -7.55 21.53 9.24
CA ARG A 261 -7.74 22.72 10.08
C ARG A 261 -8.49 22.29 11.33
N GLY A 262 -8.05 22.82 12.46
CA GLY A 262 -8.83 22.75 13.70
C GLY A 262 -9.93 23.78 13.66
N ASP A 263 -10.99 23.61 12.86
CA ASP A 263 -12.23 24.35 13.06
C ASP A 263 -12.94 23.82 14.31
N LEU A 264 -12.41 24.25 15.47
CA LEU A 264 -13.17 24.39 16.72
C LEU A 264 -14.04 25.64 16.63
N SER A 265 -15.09 25.57 15.83
CA SER A 265 -16.22 26.50 15.95
C SER A 265 -17.53 25.71 15.94
N ILE A 266 -17.84 25.13 17.09
CA ILE A 266 -19.23 24.98 17.53
C ILE A 266 -19.48 26.14 18.49
N THR A 267 -20.03 27.22 17.95
CA THR A 267 -20.84 28.23 18.69
C THR A 267 -21.94 28.68 17.77
#